data_AF-C5T2P0-F1
#
_entry.id   AF-C5T2P0-F1
#
_cell.length_a   1.000
_cell.length_b   1.000
_cell.length_c   1.000
_cell.angle_alpha   90.00
_cell.angle_beta   90.00
_cell.angle_gamma   90.00
#
_symmetry.space_group_name_H-M   'P 1'
#
loop_
_entity.id
_entity.type
_entity.pdbx_description
1 polymer ?
#
loop_
_entity_poly.entity_id
_entity_poly.type
_entity_poly.pdbx_seq_one_letter_code
_entity_poly.pdbx_strand_id
1 'polypeptide(L)'
;MVANRATAGTLDGVKPSAPTDHRLPAVPSAPAATPIAFVRAIALAYERRGLSPERALAQAQIAPQLLHDDSARITAWQMEQISDAAMQELDDEALGWFSRRLPWGSYGMLARASISSPTLQVALARWCRHHGLLTDDIALHLTTAGDTATLAITEAHDLGVLREFCLVSVLRNAHGLACWMVDSRIPLIAAEFAFDAPPHADAYAVLFRAPVTFHAPRTAIHFDARYLHLPLRRDEQALRQMLQHALPLTVLHYRRDRLLVQRVRQLL
;
A
#
# COMPACT_ATOMS: atom_id res chain seq x y z
N MET A 1 0.37 -1.12 -20.16
CA MET A 1 -1.03 -1.38 -20.52
C MET A 1 -1.52 -2.53 -19.65
N VAL A 2 -2.09 -2.21 -18.48
CA VAL A 2 -2.76 -3.21 -17.63
C VAL A 2 -4.06 -3.55 -18.36
N ALA A 3 -4.29 -4.83 -18.65
CA ALA A 3 -5.33 -5.26 -19.58
C ALA A 3 -6.73 -5.07 -18.97
N ASN A 4 -7.56 -4.32 -19.68
CA ASN A 4 -8.99 -4.16 -19.47
C ASN A 4 -9.68 -5.53 -19.54
N ARG A 5 -10.20 -6.05 -18.42
CA ARG A 5 -10.99 -7.28 -18.40
C ARG A 5 -12.44 -6.95 -18.74
N ALA A 6 -12.70 -6.67 -20.01
CA ALA A 6 -14.05 -6.49 -20.53
C ALA A 6 -14.14 -7.00 -21.96
N THR A 7 -14.20 -8.33 -22.15
CA THR A 7 -14.86 -9.03 -23.27
C THR A 7 -14.58 -10.54 -23.19
N ALA A 8 -15.58 -11.34 -22.81
CA ALA A 8 -15.73 -12.72 -23.28
C ALA A 8 -17.21 -13.11 -23.12
N GLY A 9 -17.87 -13.30 -24.26
CA GLY A 9 -19.29 -13.60 -24.38
C GLY A 9 -19.65 -15.06 -24.14
N THR A 10 -20.96 -15.22 -24.03
CA THR A 10 -21.80 -16.36 -23.68
C THR A 10 -21.73 -17.52 -24.67
N LEU A 11 -21.74 -18.76 -24.15
CA LEU A 11 -22.33 -19.92 -24.84
C LEU A 11 -23.04 -20.82 -23.81
N ASP A 12 -24.33 -21.06 -24.07
CA ASP A 12 -25.29 -21.84 -23.29
C ASP A 12 -25.08 -23.36 -23.37
N GLY A 13 -25.50 -24.05 -22.31
CA GLY A 13 -26.20 -25.34 -22.45
C GLY A 13 -25.63 -26.55 -21.70
N VAL A 14 -25.92 -26.72 -20.40
CA VAL A 14 -25.97 -28.03 -19.72
C VAL A 14 -27.06 -28.02 -18.62
N LYS A 15 -27.87 -29.10 -18.56
CA LYS A 15 -29.00 -29.34 -17.63
C LYS A 15 -28.58 -29.37 -16.13
N PRO A 16 -29.50 -29.04 -15.20
CA PRO A 16 -29.20 -28.95 -13.77
C PRO A 16 -29.12 -30.33 -13.09
N SER A 17 -28.12 -30.50 -12.22
CA SER A 17 -28.00 -31.62 -11.27
C SER A 17 -28.20 -31.11 -9.84
N ALA A 18 -28.68 -32.00 -8.97
CA ALA A 18 -29.22 -31.76 -7.62
C ALA A 18 -28.27 -30.99 -6.66
N PRO A 19 -28.82 -30.26 -5.65
CA PRO A 19 -28.02 -29.37 -4.82
C PRO A 19 -27.09 -30.19 -3.94
N THR A 20 -25.79 -30.12 -4.23
CA THR A 20 -24.75 -30.59 -3.33
C THR A 20 -24.41 -29.42 -2.42
N ASP A 21 -24.63 -29.59 -1.12
CA ASP A 21 -24.32 -28.62 -0.08
C ASP A 21 -22.79 -28.48 0.05
N HIS A 22 -22.18 -27.79 -0.92
CA HIS A 22 -20.79 -27.38 -0.86
C HIS A 22 -20.71 -26.14 0.02
N ARG A 23 -20.66 -26.36 1.34
CA ARG A 23 -20.02 -25.39 2.25
C ARG A 23 -18.60 -25.16 1.74
N LEU A 24 -18.41 -24.04 1.06
CA LEU A 24 -17.10 -23.54 0.67
C LEU A 24 -16.21 -23.55 1.91
N PRO A 25 -14.99 -24.11 1.84
CA PRO A 25 -14.08 -24.08 2.97
C PRO A 25 -13.85 -22.62 3.37
N ALA A 26 -14.10 -22.31 4.65
CA ALA A 26 -13.85 -20.99 5.20
C ALA A 26 -12.38 -20.63 4.95
N VAL A 27 -12.15 -19.63 4.09
CA VAL A 27 -10.83 -19.04 3.91
C VAL A 27 -10.37 -18.59 5.30
N PRO A 28 -9.19 -19.00 5.79
CA PRO A 28 -8.70 -18.56 7.09
C PRO A 28 -8.66 -17.02 7.08
N SER A 29 -9.59 -16.41 7.81
CA SER A 29 -9.77 -14.97 7.82
C SER A 29 -8.54 -14.36 8.48
N ALA A 30 -7.75 -13.61 7.70
CA ALA A 30 -6.71 -12.77 8.27
C ALA A 30 -7.34 -11.85 9.34
N PRO A 31 -6.67 -11.60 10.48
CA PRO A 31 -7.25 -10.78 11.54
C PRO A 31 -7.61 -9.39 11.01
N ALA A 32 -8.80 -8.91 11.38
CA ALA A 32 -9.24 -7.55 11.09
C ALA A 32 -8.46 -6.58 11.98
N ALA A 33 -7.49 -5.87 11.38
CA ALA A 33 -6.59 -4.97 12.10
C ALA A 33 -6.51 -3.57 11.45
N THR A 34 -7.06 -3.40 10.25
CA THR A 34 -7.04 -2.12 9.54
C THR A 34 -8.20 -1.26 10.03
N PRO A 35 -7.98 -0.02 10.49
CA PRO A 35 -9.04 0.86 10.97
C PRO A 35 -10.05 1.21 9.87
N ILE A 36 -11.34 1.22 10.22
CA ILE A 36 -12.38 1.68 9.29
C ILE A 36 -12.19 3.14 8.87
N ALA A 37 -11.43 3.94 9.64
CA ALA A 37 -11.08 5.31 9.32
C ALA A 37 -10.45 5.46 7.92
N PHE A 38 -9.69 4.47 7.45
CA PHE A 38 -9.13 4.48 6.09
C PHE A 38 -10.18 4.24 5.01
N VAL A 39 -11.21 3.44 5.30
CA VAL A 39 -12.37 3.27 4.41
C VAL A 39 -13.20 4.54 4.36
N ARG A 40 -13.38 5.24 5.50
CA ARG A 40 -14.01 6.56 5.53
C ARG A 40 -13.26 7.59 4.70
N ALA A 41 -11.92 7.57 4.75
CA ALA A 41 -11.10 8.44 3.91
C ALA A 41 -11.34 8.18 2.41
N ILE A 42 -11.47 6.89 2.01
CA ILE A 42 -11.86 6.52 0.64
C ILE A 42 -13.28 6.99 0.32
N ALA A 43 -14.25 6.78 1.20
CA ALA A 43 -15.63 7.21 1.01
C ALA A 43 -15.73 8.74 0.82
N LEU A 44 -14.95 9.51 1.58
CA LEU A 44 -14.85 10.95 1.40
C LEU A 44 -14.33 11.36 0.01
N ALA A 45 -13.42 10.57 -0.58
CA ALA A 45 -12.93 10.84 -1.94
C ALA A 45 -14.04 10.68 -2.98
N TYR A 46 -14.95 9.71 -2.79
CA TYR A 46 -16.17 9.59 -3.59
C TYR A 46 -17.09 10.80 -3.43
N GLU A 47 -17.37 11.20 -2.20
CA GLU A 47 -18.24 12.34 -1.89
C GLU A 47 -17.72 13.64 -2.53
N ARG A 48 -16.41 13.89 -2.44
CA ARG A 48 -15.76 15.05 -3.07
C ARG A 48 -15.88 15.07 -4.60
N ARG A 49 -16.19 13.92 -5.22
CA ARG A 49 -16.43 13.78 -6.67
C ARG A 49 -17.92 13.68 -7.02
N GLY A 50 -18.82 13.77 -6.03
CA GLY A 50 -20.25 13.60 -6.24
C GLY A 50 -20.64 12.17 -6.63
N LEU A 51 -19.83 11.18 -6.25
CA LEU A 51 -20.04 9.76 -6.53
C LEU A 51 -20.42 9.01 -5.24
N SER A 52 -21.03 7.83 -5.39
CA SER A 52 -21.39 6.96 -4.26
C SER A 52 -20.36 5.83 -4.07
N PRO A 53 -19.89 5.56 -2.83
CA PRO A 53 -18.97 4.46 -2.55
C PRO A 53 -19.66 3.09 -2.43
N GLU A 54 -20.99 3.00 -2.58
CA GLU A 54 -21.76 1.78 -2.30
C GLU A 54 -21.28 0.54 -3.08
N ARG A 55 -20.98 0.71 -4.37
CA ARG A 55 -20.50 -0.39 -5.21
C ARG A 55 -19.16 -0.92 -4.73
N ALA A 56 -18.23 -0.02 -4.41
CA ALA A 56 -16.91 -0.36 -3.92
C ALA A 56 -16.97 -1.03 -2.53
N LEU A 57 -17.83 -0.54 -1.63
CA LEU A 57 -18.11 -1.16 -0.33
C LEU A 57 -18.67 -2.58 -0.49
N ALA A 58 -19.62 -2.77 -1.41
CA ALA A 58 -20.21 -4.08 -1.69
C ALA A 58 -19.16 -5.06 -2.25
N GLN A 59 -18.32 -4.62 -3.21
CA GLN A 59 -17.23 -5.43 -3.77
C GLN A 59 -16.21 -5.82 -2.70
N ALA A 60 -15.96 -4.94 -1.72
CA ALA A 60 -15.08 -5.19 -0.59
C ALA A 60 -15.75 -5.95 0.56
N GLN A 61 -17.04 -6.31 0.45
CA GLN A 61 -17.81 -6.93 1.53
C GLN A 61 -17.75 -6.12 2.84
N ILE A 62 -17.84 -4.79 2.74
CA ILE A 62 -17.90 -3.87 3.88
C ILE A 62 -19.33 -3.37 4.00
N ALA A 63 -19.97 -3.65 5.14
CA ALA A 63 -21.30 -3.12 5.43
C ALA A 63 -21.22 -1.59 5.61
N PRO A 64 -22.02 -0.77 4.91
CA PRO A 64 -21.94 0.70 5.00
C PRO A 64 -22.08 1.24 6.42
N GLN A 65 -22.83 0.54 7.28
CA GLN A 65 -23.04 0.92 8.68
C GLN A 65 -21.74 0.92 9.50
N LEU A 66 -20.73 0.14 9.09
CA LEU A 66 -19.42 0.13 9.75
C LEU A 66 -18.71 1.49 9.65
N LEU A 67 -19.01 2.30 8.63
CA LEU A 67 -18.41 3.63 8.51
C LEU A 67 -18.77 4.55 9.69
N HIS A 68 -19.86 4.26 10.40
CA HIS A 68 -20.30 5.02 11.57
C HIS A 68 -19.73 4.51 12.90
N ASP A 69 -18.98 3.41 12.89
CA ASP A 69 -18.37 2.81 14.09
C ASP A 69 -16.85 3.05 14.11
N ASP A 70 -16.38 3.99 14.92
CA ASP A 70 -14.94 4.32 15.04
C ASP A 70 -14.07 3.15 15.54
N SER A 71 -14.67 2.16 16.19
CA SER A 71 -13.96 0.97 16.66
C SER A 71 -13.84 -0.11 15.59
N ALA A 72 -14.62 -0.03 14.50
CA ALA A 72 -14.64 -1.04 13.47
C ALA A 72 -13.25 -1.23 12.84
N ARG A 73 -12.95 -2.49 12.54
CA ARG A 73 -11.73 -2.92 11.85
C ARG A 73 -12.12 -3.78 10.67
N ILE A 74 -11.34 -3.66 9.59
CA ILE A 74 -11.46 -4.49 8.40
C ILE A 74 -10.20 -5.32 8.20
N THR A 75 -10.32 -6.39 7.41
CA THR A 75 -9.19 -7.21 7.02
C THR A 75 -8.33 -6.51 5.96
N ALA A 76 -7.07 -6.95 5.80
CA ALA A 76 -6.21 -6.46 4.73
C ALA A 76 -6.79 -6.74 3.34
N TRP A 77 -7.51 -7.85 3.18
CA TRP A 77 -8.21 -8.18 1.92
C TRP A 77 -9.33 -7.18 1.64
N GLN A 78 -10.16 -6.84 2.63
CA GLN A 78 -11.19 -5.81 2.43
C GLN A 78 -10.57 -4.46 2.07
N MET A 79 -9.43 -4.10 2.69
CA MET A 79 -8.71 -2.86 2.38
C MET A 79 -8.16 -2.85 0.94
N GLU A 80 -7.64 -3.99 0.49
CA GLU A 80 -7.22 -4.19 -0.91
C GLU A 80 -8.41 -3.99 -1.85
N GLN A 81 -9.52 -4.68 -1.62
CA GLN A 81 -10.68 -4.65 -2.51
C GLN A 81 -11.32 -3.26 -2.62
N ILE A 82 -11.47 -2.55 -1.49
CA ILE A 82 -12.03 -1.19 -1.51
C ILE A 82 -11.10 -0.21 -2.21
N SER A 83 -9.78 -0.34 -2.00
CA SER A 83 -8.79 0.52 -2.66
C SER A 83 -8.78 0.27 -4.18
N ASP A 84 -8.83 -0.99 -4.62
CA ASP A 84 -8.84 -1.36 -6.03
C ASP A 84 -10.06 -0.76 -6.75
N ALA A 85 -11.25 -0.99 -6.19
CA ALA A 85 -12.49 -0.45 -6.74
C ALA A 85 -12.46 1.08 -6.77
N ALA A 86 -12.05 1.73 -5.68
CA ALA A 86 -12.01 3.18 -5.58
C ALA A 86 -11.02 3.83 -6.53
N MET A 87 -9.79 3.30 -6.63
CA MET A 87 -8.80 3.87 -7.53
C MET A 87 -9.22 3.74 -9.00
N GLN A 88 -9.95 2.68 -9.37
CA GLN A 88 -10.49 2.50 -10.72
C GLN A 88 -11.71 3.39 -10.99
N GLU A 89 -12.69 3.42 -10.08
CA GLU A 89 -13.93 4.19 -10.25
C GLU A 89 -13.70 5.71 -10.20
N LEU A 90 -12.72 6.17 -9.41
CA LEU A 90 -12.33 7.58 -9.31
C LEU A 90 -11.30 8.01 -10.37
N ASP A 91 -10.69 7.05 -11.07
CA ASP A 91 -9.47 7.22 -11.88
C ASP A 91 -8.41 8.03 -11.11
N ASP A 92 -8.16 7.60 -9.87
CA ASP A 92 -7.25 8.27 -8.94
C ASP A 92 -6.56 7.26 -8.00
N GLU A 93 -5.33 6.89 -8.35
CA GLU A 93 -4.45 6.02 -7.57
C GLU A 93 -4.03 6.67 -6.23
N ALA A 94 -4.22 7.99 -6.10
CA ALA A 94 -4.04 8.70 -4.84
C ALA A 94 -5.33 8.82 -4.02
N LEU A 95 -6.44 8.19 -4.41
CA LEU A 95 -7.69 8.14 -3.64
C LEU A 95 -8.11 9.53 -3.09
N GLY A 96 -7.92 10.58 -3.88
CA GLY A 96 -8.34 11.95 -3.56
C GLY A 96 -7.50 12.71 -2.52
N TRP A 97 -6.37 12.18 -2.02
CA TRP A 97 -5.57 12.89 -1.00
C TRP A 97 -4.58 13.92 -1.55
N PHE A 98 -4.37 13.98 -2.86
CA PHE A 98 -3.60 15.04 -3.51
C PHE A 98 -4.51 16.08 -4.16
N SER A 99 -4.00 17.30 -4.34
CA SER A 99 -4.66 18.40 -5.05
C SER A 99 -5.11 18.03 -6.47
N ARG A 100 -4.42 17.07 -7.08
CA ARG A 100 -4.71 16.52 -8.41
C ARG A 100 -4.85 15.01 -8.35
N ARG A 101 -5.58 14.48 -9.35
CA ARG A 101 -5.67 13.02 -9.56
C ARG A 101 -4.33 12.47 -10.03
N LEU A 102 -3.98 11.29 -9.55
CA LEU A 102 -2.95 10.46 -10.15
C LEU A 102 -3.64 9.36 -10.96
N PRO A 103 -3.65 9.43 -12.31
CA PRO A 103 -4.32 8.42 -13.13
C PRO A 103 -3.86 7.00 -12.79
N TRP A 104 -4.76 6.03 -12.92
CA TRP A 104 -4.46 4.65 -12.57
C TRP A 104 -3.18 4.13 -13.28
N GLY A 105 -2.22 3.64 -12.49
CA GLY A 105 -0.94 3.14 -12.99
C GLY A 105 0.20 4.15 -12.96
N SER A 106 -0.01 5.33 -12.39
CA SER A 106 1.04 6.32 -12.09
C SER A 106 2.16 5.73 -11.22
N TYR A 107 1.85 5.04 -10.13
CA TYR A 107 2.87 4.34 -9.33
C TYR A 107 3.46 3.13 -10.05
N GLY A 108 2.67 2.45 -10.88
CA GLY A 108 3.19 1.43 -11.78
C GLY A 108 4.23 1.97 -12.78
N MET A 109 4.09 3.23 -13.22
CA MET A 109 5.08 3.91 -14.05
C MET A 109 6.36 4.21 -13.25
N LEU A 110 6.24 4.69 -12.01
CA LEU A 110 7.39 4.93 -11.14
C LEU A 110 8.17 3.64 -10.85
N ALA A 111 7.46 2.53 -10.62
CA ALA A 111 8.07 1.23 -10.41
C ALA A 111 8.86 0.78 -11.65
N ARG A 112 8.29 0.94 -12.86
CA ARG A 112 9.00 0.68 -14.14
C ARG A 112 10.24 1.54 -14.31
N ALA A 113 10.16 2.83 -13.98
CA ALA A 113 11.31 3.73 -14.07
C ALA A 113 12.44 3.38 -13.06
N SER A 114 12.12 2.60 -12.03
CA SER A 114 13.03 2.26 -10.93
C SER A 114 13.60 0.84 -11.04
N ILE A 115 12.92 -0.09 -11.72
CA ILE A 115 13.25 -1.53 -11.74
C ILE A 115 14.61 -1.87 -12.35
N SER A 116 15.11 -1.02 -13.26
CA SER A 116 16.42 -1.19 -13.91
C SER A 116 17.60 -0.72 -13.06
N SER A 117 17.35 -0.28 -11.83
CA SER A 117 18.39 0.23 -10.94
C SER A 117 19.29 -0.90 -10.40
N PRO A 118 20.60 -0.66 -10.26
CA PRO A 118 21.52 -1.70 -9.79
C PRO A 118 21.34 -2.04 -8.31
N THR A 119 20.87 -1.09 -7.49
CA THR A 119 20.70 -1.24 -6.04
C THR A 119 19.41 -0.60 -5.56
N LEU A 120 18.94 -1.02 -4.37
CA LEU A 120 17.76 -0.44 -3.74
C LEU A 120 17.91 1.06 -3.49
N GLN A 121 19.12 1.53 -3.14
CA GLN A 121 19.42 2.95 -2.98
C GLN A 121 19.04 3.76 -4.22
N VAL A 122 19.49 3.31 -5.40
CA VAL A 122 19.24 4.01 -6.66
C VAL A 122 17.76 3.92 -7.04
N ALA A 123 17.12 2.76 -6.80
CA ALA A 123 15.70 2.57 -7.05
C ALA A 123 14.84 3.52 -6.20
N LEU A 124 15.09 3.61 -4.90
CA LEU A 124 14.34 4.49 -3.99
C LEU A 124 14.64 5.96 -4.25
N ALA A 125 15.87 6.34 -4.58
CA ALA A 125 16.18 7.71 -4.97
C ALA A 125 15.43 8.13 -6.25
N ARG A 126 15.36 7.24 -7.25
CA ARG A 126 14.56 7.46 -8.47
C ARG A 126 13.07 7.55 -8.14
N TRP A 127 12.56 6.64 -7.31
CA TRP A 127 11.18 6.67 -6.84
C TRP A 127 10.83 8.01 -6.19
N CYS A 128 11.65 8.48 -5.24
CA CYS A 128 11.44 9.77 -4.56
C CYS A 128 11.42 10.93 -5.56
N ARG A 129 12.40 11.00 -6.46
CA ARG A 129 12.49 12.06 -7.47
C ARG A 129 11.29 12.04 -8.42
N HIS A 130 10.90 10.88 -8.93
CA HIS A 130 9.83 10.78 -9.90
C HIS A 130 8.45 10.93 -9.27
N HIS A 131 8.29 10.60 -7.98
CA HIS A 131 7.07 10.91 -7.24
C HIS A 131 6.79 12.43 -7.24
N GLY A 132 7.82 13.25 -7.03
CA GLY A 132 7.73 14.71 -7.13
C GLY A 132 7.45 15.25 -8.54
N LEU A 133 7.41 14.41 -9.58
CA LEU A 133 6.92 14.79 -10.92
C LEU A 133 5.41 14.57 -11.06
N LEU A 134 4.82 13.74 -10.21
CA LEU A 134 3.39 13.41 -10.25
C LEU A 134 2.55 14.40 -9.44
N THR A 135 3.08 14.88 -8.31
CA THR A 135 2.42 15.78 -7.36
C THR A 135 3.47 16.61 -6.63
N ASP A 136 3.07 17.81 -6.21
CA ASP A 136 3.82 18.75 -5.37
C ASP A 136 3.14 18.95 -4.00
N ASP A 137 2.14 18.14 -3.64
CA ASP A 137 1.50 18.17 -2.32
C ASP A 137 2.44 17.65 -1.22
N ILE A 138 3.27 16.66 -1.57
CA ILE A 138 4.29 16.09 -0.69
C ILE A 138 5.60 15.85 -1.45
N ALA A 139 6.72 15.83 -0.72
CA ALA A 139 8.03 15.44 -1.22
C ALA A 139 8.58 14.25 -0.43
N LEU A 140 9.13 13.26 -1.14
CA LEU A 140 9.79 12.09 -0.55
C LEU A 140 11.30 12.31 -0.48
N HIS A 141 11.90 11.98 0.66
CA HIS A 141 13.34 12.14 0.88
C HIS A 141 13.94 10.86 1.43
N LEU A 142 14.94 10.31 0.71
CA LEU A 142 15.78 9.23 1.20
C LEU A 142 17.10 9.81 1.70
N THR A 143 17.43 9.55 2.96
CA THR A 143 18.70 9.97 3.58
C THR A 143 19.34 8.80 4.32
N THR A 144 20.66 8.88 4.54
CA THR A 144 21.40 7.89 5.32
C THR A 144 22.25 8.62 6.35
N ALA A 145 22.19 8.20 7.60
CA ALA A 145 23.03 8.67 8.70
C ALA A 145 23.57 7.47 9.47
N GLY A 146 24.88 7.24 9.38
CA GLY A 146 25.51 6.02 9.91
C GLY A 146 24.87 4.76 9.31
N ASP A 147 24.46 3.84 10.17
CA ASP A 147 23.83 2.56 9.78
C ASP A 147 22.31 2.67 9.56
N THR A 148 21.74 3.88 9.60
CA THR A 148 20.28 4.08 9.45
C THR A 148 19.95 4.80 8.16
N ALA A 149 19.13 4.16 7.33
CA ALA A 149 18.43 4.78 6.22
C ALA A 149 17.07 5.32 6.69
N THR A 150 16.70 6.50 6.21
CA THR A 150 15.43 7.17 6.54
C THR A 150 14.71 7.54 5.25
N LEU A 151 13.46 7.10 5.10
CA LEU A 151 12.53 7.59 4.10
C LEU A 151 11.53 8.52 4.79
N ALA A 152 11.61 9.82 4.50
CA ALA A 152 10.78 10.85 5.11
C ALA A 152 9.84 11.50 4.09
N ILE A 153 8.74 12.05 4.60
CA ILE A 153 7.79 12.86 3.85
C ILE A 153 7.85 14.31 4.37
N THR A 154 7.98 15.26 3.45
CA THR A 154 7.73 16.68 3.70
C THR A 154 6.41 17.06 3.05
N GLU A 155 5.50 17.66 3.81
CA GLU A 155 4.25 18.19 3.29
C GLU A 155 4.49 19.61 2.77
N ALA A 156 4.06 19.87 1.54
CA ALA A 156 4.15 21.19 0.92
C ALA A 156 2.78 21.89 0.84
N HIS A 157 1.70 21.11 0.88
CA HIS A 157 0.32 21.59 0.90
C HIS A 157 -0.47 20.95 2.05
N ASP A 158 -1.56 21.61 2.47
CA ASP A 158 -2.47 21.06 3.47
C ASP A 158 -3.29 19.90 2.88
N LEU A 159 -3.03 18.68 3.37
CA LEU A 159 -3.74 17.46 2.99
C LEU A 159 -5.10 17.30 3.69
N GLY A 160 -5.38 18.17 4.68
CA GLY A 160 -6.63 18.22 5.44
C GLY A 160 -6.99 16.89 6.08
N VAL A 161 -8.28 16.53 6.03
CA VAL A 161 -8.82 15.29 6.61
C VAL A 161 -8.25 13.99 6.00
N LEU A 162 -7.57 14.06 4.84
CA LEU A 162 -6.93 12.91 4.20
C LEU A 162 -5.45 12.79 4.56
N ARG A 163 -4.90 13.72 5.35
CA ARG A 163 -3.49 13.77 5.76
C ARG A 163 -2.99 12.46 6.33
N GLU A 164 -3.69 11.92 7.32
CA GLU A 164 -3.31 10.64 7.95
C GLU A 164 -3.22 9.51 6.90
N PHE A 165 -4.28 9.37 6.10
CA PHE A 165 -4.39 8.30 5.12
C PHE A 165 -3.34 8.42 4.00
N CYS A 166 -3.06 9.64 3.55
CA CYS A 166 -1.98 9.93 2.59
C CYS A 166 -0.62 9.46 3.12
N LEU A 167 -0.22 9.98 4.29
CA LEU A 167 1.10 9.76 4.86
C LEU A 167 1.37 8.28 5.14
N VAL A 168 0.38 7.60 5.74
CA VAL A 168 0.47 6.16 6.01
C VAL A 168 0.55 5.35 4.71
N SER A 169 -0.32 5.64 3.74
CA SER A 169 -0.39 4.88 2.48
C SER A 169 0.87 5.03 1.65
N VAL A 170 1.43 6.24 1.58
CA VAL A 170 2.65 6.53 0.80
C VAL A 170 3.86 5.83 1.40
N LEU A 171 4.06 5.89 2.73
CA LEU A 171 5.16 5.17 3.39
C LEU A 171 5.02 3.65 3.27
N ARG A 172 3.81 3.12 3.45
CA ARG A 172 3.51 1.70 3.29
C ARG A 172 3.77 1.21 1.87
N ASN A 173 3.35 1.98 0.87
CA ASN A 173 3.59 1.66 -0.53
C ASN A 173 5.09 1.65 -0.86
N ALA A 174 5.83 2.69 -0.47
CA ALA A 174 7.27 2.77 -0.72
C ALA A 174 8.04 1.62 -0.02
N HIS A 175 7.67 1.28 1.22
CA HIS A 175 8.27 0.17 1.96
C HIS A 175 7.94 -1.20 1.37
N GLY A 176 6.69 -1.43 1.00
CA GLY A 176 6.24 -2.67 0.34
C GLY A 176 6.95 -2.89 -0.99
N LEU A 177 7.06 -1.84 -1.81
CA LEU A 177 7.80 -1.86 -3.05
C LEU A 177 9.29 -2.12 -2.82
N ALA A 178 9.91 -1.46 -1.84
CA ALA A 178 11.31 -1.69 -1.47
C ALA A 178 11.56 -3.17 -1.15
N CYS A 179 10.72 -3.76 -0.29
CA CYS A 179 10.82 -5.17 0.08
C CYS A 179 10.68 -6.09 -1.13
N TRP A 180 9.70 -5.82 -1.99
CA TRP A 180 9.45 -6.60 -3.19
C TRP A 180 10.63 -6.54 -4.18
N MET A 181 11.17 -5.33 -4.43
CA MET A 181 12.27 -5.08 -5.37
C MET A 181 13.54 -5.88 -5.03
N VAL A 182 13.87 -6.03 -3.75
CA VAL A 182 15.05 -6.79 -3.30
C VAL A 182 14.74 -8.24 -2.92
N ASP A 183 13.46 -8.64 -3.01
CA ASP A 183 12.94 -9.92 -2.55
C ASP A 183 13.35 -10.22 -1.09
N SER A 184 13.24 -9.22 -0.22
CA SER A 184 13.54 -9.33 1.21
C SER A 184 12.64 -8.39 2.00
N ARG A 185 12.19 -8.86 3.15
CA ARG A 185 11.63 -8.07 4.24
C ARG A 185 12.73 -7.14 4.71
N ILE A 186 12.38 -5.87 4.82
CA ILE A 186 13.20 -4.81 5.39
C ILE A 186 12.56 -4.49 6.74
N PRO A 187 13.07 -5.01 7.86
CA PRO A 187 12.55 -4.65 9.18
C PRO A 187 12.70 -3.14 9.41
N LEU A 188 11.63 -2.51 9.87
CA LEU A 188 11.68 -1.12 10.30
C LEU A 188 12.27 -1.05 11.71
N ILE A 189 13.14 -0.07 11.92
CA ILE A 189 13.69 0.30 13.24
C ILE A 189 12.65 1.13 13.99
N ALA A 190 11.99 2.07 13.32
CA ALA A 190 10.94 2.92 13.85
C ALA A 190 10.07 3.51 12.73
N ALA A 191 8.87 3.95 13.09
CA ALA A 191 8.03 4.83 12.28
C ALA A 191 7.64 6.08 13.10
N GLU A 192 7.73 7.24 12.49
CA GLU A 192 7.45 8.54 13.09
C GLU A 192 6.34 9.22 12.29
N PHE A 193 5.41 9.87 13.00
CA PHE A 193 4.30 10.61 12.39
C PHE A 193 4.17 12.00 13.01
N ALA A 194 4.15 13.02 12.15
CA ALA A 194 3.98 14.43 12.54
C ALA A 194 2.51 14.81 12.76
N PHE A 195 1.73 13.92 13.39
CA PHE A 195 0.36 14.15 13.80
C PHE A 195 0.09 13.49 15.14
N ASP A 196 -0.98 13.94 15.79
CA ASP A 196 -1.44 13.44 17.07
C ASP A 196 -1.87 11.98 16.96
N ALA A 197 -1.67 11.20 18.02
CA ALA A 197 -2.08 9.79 18.02
C ALA A 197 -3.60 9.67 17.77
N PRO A 198 -4.03 9.00 16.68
CA PRO A 198 -5.46 8.84 16.42
C PRO A 198 -6.10 7.83 17.38
N PRO A 199 -7.44 7.78 17.48
CA PRO A 199 -8.14 6.79 18.32
C PRO A 199 -7.78 5.33 18.02
N HIS A 200 -7.35 5.04 16.79
CA HIS A 200 -6.90 3.73 16.31
C HIS A 200 -5.37 3.62 16.20
N ALA A 201 -4.62 4.33 17.05
CA ALA A 201 -3.17 4.27 17.11
C ALA A 201 -2.61 2.85 17.31
N ASP A 202 -3.37 1.95 17.94
CA ASP A 202 -3.03 0.54 18.12
C ASP A 202 -2.78 -0.20 16.80
N ALA A 203 -3.48 0.17 15.74
CA ALA A 203 -3.33 -0.44 14.42
C ALA A 203 -1.96 -0.16 13.78
N TYR A 204 -1.28 0.92 14.17
CA TYR A 204 0.01 1.30 13.58
C TYR A 204 1.11 0.30 13.91
N ALA A 205 1.06 -0.34 15.08
CA ALA A 205 1.97 -1.42 15.43
C ALA A 205 1.84 -2.62 14.48
N VAL A 206 0.61 -2.90 14.01
CA VAL A 206 0.36 -3.94 13.02
C VAL A 206 0.84 -3.49 11.64
N LEU A 207 0.57 -2.24 11.24
CA LEU A 207 0.91 -1.69 9.92
C LEU A 207 2.42 -1.54 9.70
N PHE A 208 3.19 -1.16 10.73
CA PHE A 208 4.63 -0.89 10.57
C PHE A 208 5.52 -1.95 11.21
N ARG A 209 5.01 -2.75 12.17
CA ARG A 209 5.77 -3.77 12.90
C ARG A 209 7.09 -3.24 13.49
N ALA A 210 7.04 -2.02 13.99
CA ALA A 210 8.13 -1.30 14.63
C ALA A 210 7.55 -0.35 15.69
N PRO A 211 8.37 0.16 16.62
CA PRO A 211 7.97 1.26 17.49
C PRO A 211 7.43 2.44 16.67
N VAL A 212 6.30 2.99 17.09
CA VAL A 212 5.62 4.11 16.44
C VAL A 212 5.58 5.30 17.38
N THR A 213 6.04 6.46 16.89
CA THR A 213 6.02 7.73 17.63
C THR A 213 5.11 8.72 16.92
N PHE A 214 4.09 9.20 17.63
CA PHE A 214 3.21 10.28 17.19
C PHE A 214 3.71 11.62 17.75
N HIS A 215 3.21 12.74 17.23
CA HIS A 215 3.73 14.09 17.50
C HIS A 215 5.24 14.24 17.25
N ALA A 216 5.78 13.46 16.30
CA ALA A 216 7.17 13.56 15.91
C ALA A 216 7.43 14.85 15.10
N PRO A 217 8.67 15.35 15.03
CA PRO A 217 8.98 16.54 14.23
C PRO A 217 8.81 16.34 12.73
N ARG A 218 8.71 15.09 12.26
CA ARG A 218 8.51 14.72 10.85
C ARG A 218 7.83 13.36 10.72
N THR A 219 7.31 13.08 9.53
CA THR A 219 6.77 11.78 9.18
C THR A 219 7.82 10.95 8.43
N ALA A 220 8.21 9.78 8.97
CA ALA A 220 9.29 8.98 8.41
C ALA A 220 9.22 7.49 8.80
N ILE A 221 9.90 6.65 8.02
CA ILE A 221 10.28 5.28 8.41
C ILE A 221 11.80 5.13 8.39
N HIS A 222 12.30 4.32 9.32
CA HIS A 222 13.73 4.07 9.50
C HIS A 222 14.04 2.59 9.35
N PHE A 223 15.15 2.25 8.69
CA PHE A 223 15.61 0.87 8.54
C PHE A 223 17.13 0.80 8.39
N ASP A 224 17.69 -0.40 8.50
CA ASP A 224 19.14 -0.62 8.40
C ASP A 224 19.65 -0.27 6.99
N ALA A 225 20.64 0.63 6.92
CA ALA A 225 21.18 1.16 5.67
C ALA A 225 21.78 0.07 4.77
N ARG A 226 22.18 -1.09 5.31
CA ARG A 226 22.72 -2.20 4.51
C ARG A 226 21.72 -2.72 3.49
N TYR A 227 20.42 -2.59 3.73
CA TYR A 227 19.40 -2.96 2.75
C TYR A 227 19.48 -2.11 1.47
N LEU A 228 19.95 -0.87 1.55
CA LEU A 228 20.10 0.02 0.39
C LEU A 228 21.14 -0.50 -0.62
N HIS A 229 22.12 -1.28 -0.15
CA HIS A 229 23.16 -1.87 -1.00
C HIS A 229 22.73 -3.19 -1.66
N LEU A 230 21.55 -3.72 -1.33
CA LEU A 230 21.07 -4.95 -1.97
C LEU A 230 20.76 -4.70 -3.45
N PRO A 231 21.16 -5.62 -4.35
CA PRO A 231 20.79 -5.54 -5.75
C PRO A 231 19.30 -5.84 -5.93
N LEU A 232 18.68 -5.22 -6.92
CA LEU A 232 17.32 -5.56 -7.33
C LEU A 232 17.28 -7.00 -7.85
N ARG A 233 16.19 -7.70 -7.52
CA ARG A 233 15.96 -9.12 -7.85
C ARG A 233 14.72 -9.34 -8.69
N ARG A 234 14.11 -8.26 -9.15
CA ARG A 234 12.89 -8.26 -9.93
C ARG A 234 13.21 -7.70 -11.30
N ASP A 235 12.82 -8.43 -12.33
CA ASP A 235 12.92 -8.00 -13.71
C ASP A 235 11.59 -7.39 -14.18
N GLU A 236 11.57 -6.94 -15.43
CA GLU A 236 10.38 -6.36 -16.05
C GLU A 236 9.21 -7.37 -16.10
N GLN A 237 9.49 -8.67 -16.24
CA GLN A 237 8.44 -9.70 -16.23
C GLN A 237 7.79 -9.82 -14.86
N ALA A 238 8.59 -9.91 -13.79
CA ALA A 238 8.11 -9.93 -12.42
C ALA A 238 7.32 -8.66 -12.10
N LEU A 239 7.77 -7.50 -12.60
CA LEU A 239 7.06 -6.24 -12.46
C LEU A 239 5.69 -6.27 -13.14
N ARG A 240 5.59 -6.76 -14.37
CA ARG A 240 4.29 -6.90 -15.06
C ARG A 240 3.33 -7.80 -14.28
N GLN A 241 3.81 -8.89 -13.69
CA GLN A 241 2.99 -9.78 -12.86
C GLN A 241 2.54 -9.07 -11.58
N MET A 242 3.46 -8.38 -10.89
CA MET A 242 3.13 -7.63 -9.68
C MET A 242 2.11 -6.53 -9.95
N LEU A 243 2.20 -5.82 -11.08
CA LEU A 243 1.26 -4.75 -11.41
C LEU A 243 -0.14 -5.24 -11.80
N GLN A 244 -0.36 -6.54 -12.00
CA GLN A 244 -1.70 -7.11 -12.11
C GLN A 244 -2.41 -7.19 -10.75
N HIS A 245 -1.63 -7.25 -9.66
CA HIS A 245 -2.09 -7.37 -8.28
C HIS A 245 -1.15 -6.58 -7.35
N ALA A 246 -1.15 -5.25 -7.49
CA ALA A 246 -0.17 -4.38 -6.84
C ALA A 246 -0.52 -4.05 -5.38
N LEU A 247 -1.81 -3.92 -5.06
CA LEU A 247 -2.31 -3.52 -3.75
C LEU A 247 -1.93 -4.46 -2.58
N PRO A 248 -1.76 -5.77 -2.76
CA PRO A 248 -1.14 -6.62 -1.75
C PRO A 248 0.19 -6.08 -1.20
N LEU A 249 0.98 -5.34 -2.01
CA LEU A 249 2.24 -4.73 -1.52
C LEU A 249 2.01 -3.59 -0.54
N THR A 250 0.90 -2.87 -0.64
CA THR A 250 0.59 -1.74 0.25
C THR A 250 -0.03 -2.23 1.55
N VAL A 251 -0.91 -3.25 1.47
CA VAL A 251 -1.69 -3.75 2.61
C VAL A 251 -1.07 -4.94 3.36
N LEU A 252 -0.27 -5.78 2.71
CA LEU A 252 0.32 -6.98 3.33
C LEU A 252 1.78 -6.78 3.71
N HIS A 253 2.26 -7.64 4.61
CA HIS A 253 3.67 -7.69 4.98
C HIS A 253 4.43 -8.65 4.08
N TYR A 254 5.58 -8.19 3.58
CA TYR A 254 6.55 -9.06 2.93
C TYR A 254 7.16 -10.02 3.95
N ARG A 255 7.17 -11.33 3.65
CA ARG A 255 7.49 -12.38 4.65
C ARG A 255 8.93 -12.89 4.64
N ARG A 256 9.66 -12.78 3.53
CA ARG A 256 10.98 -13.42 3.34
C ARG A 256 12.12 -12.55 3.89
N ASP A 257 13.00 -13.01 4.79
CA ASP A 257 14.14 -12.21 5.30
C ASP A 257 15.50 -12.76 4.79
N ARG A 258 16.23 -11.99 3.98
CA ARG A 258 17.50 -12.46 3.38
C ARG A 258 18.75 -12.21 4.22
N LEU A 259 18.84 -11.11 4.95
CA LEU A 259 20.04 -10.86 5.77
C LEU A 259 20.14 -11.91 6.88
N LEU A 260 18.99 -12.38 7.39
CA LEU A 260 18.94 -13.49 8.35
C LEU A 260 19.35 -14.82 7.70
N VAL A 261 18.88 -15.11 6.47
CA VAL A 261 19.28 -16.32 5.72
C VAL A 261 20.78 -16.33 5.37
N GLN A 262 21.37 -15.17 5.05
CA GLN A 262 22.82 -15.08 4.79
C GLN A 262 23.65 -15.34 6.05
N ARG A 263 23.25 -14.84 7.23
CA ARG A 263 23.93 -15.13 8.49
C ARG A 263 23.89 -16.61 8.86
N VAL A 264 22.74 -17.27 8.69
CA VAL A 264 22.62 -18.73 8.96
C VAL A 264 23.54 -19.54 8.05
N ARG A 265 23.68 -19.16 6.78
CA ARG A 265 24.59 -19.84 5.82
C ARG A 265 26.08 -19.60 6.08
N GLN A 266 26.44 -18.55 6.82
CA GLN A 266 27.83 -18.28 7.21
C GLN A 266 28.22 -18.99 8.52
N LEU A 267 27.24 -19.52 9.26
CA LEU A 267 27.42 -20.22 10.54
C LEU A 267 27.30 -21.75 10.41
N LEU A 268 27.09 -22.28 9.19
CA LEU A 268 27.05 -23.70 8.83
C LEU A 268 28.21 -24.01 7.89
#